data_AF-A0A432JA90-F1
#
_entry.id   AF-A0A432JA90-F1
#
_cell.length_a   1.000
_cell.length_b   1.000
_cell.length_c   1.000
_cell.angle_alpha   90.00
_cell.angle_beta   90.00
_cell.angle_gamma   90.00
#
_symmetry.space_group_name_H-M   'P 1'
#
loop_
_entity.id
_entity.type
_entity.pdbx_description
1 polymer ?
#
loop_
_entity_poly.entity_id
_entity_poly.type
_entity_poly.pdbx_seq_one_letter_code
_entity_poly.pdbx_strand_id
1 'polypeptide(L)'
;MLGFSRDELLSTPLSAIHPHDLPALEAFAASVFQLGSGWTNELTCVTKTGSHIPTEISASAIDISGKPCIVALIRDLTERINADHAMRELAVLEERNRLARELHDSIV
;
A
#
# COMPACT_ATOMS: atom_id res chain seq x y z
N MET A 1 -8.82 -8.18 -4.48
CA MET A 1 -8.25 -6.87 -4.13
C MET A 1 -9.11 -5.72 -4.66
N LEU A 2 -9.05 -5.31 -5.93
CA LEU A 2 -9.70 -4.07 -6.39
C LEU A 2 -11.21 -4.15 -6.71
N GLY A 3 -11.76 -5.35 -6.90
CA GLY A 3 -13.20 -5.54 -7.15
C GLY A 3 -13.68 -5.22 -8.57
N PHE A 4 -12.79 -4.83 -9.49
CA PHE A 4 -13.08 -4.73 -10.92
C PHE A 4 -12.97 -6.10 -11.60
N SER A 5 -13.85 -6.35 -12.57
CA SER A 5 -13.64 -7.44 -13.54
C SER A 5 -12.48 -7.11 -14.49
N ARG A 6 -12.01 -8.09 -15.26
CA ARG A 6 -10.92 -7.90 -16.22
C ARG A 6 -11.24 -6.81 -17.25
N ASP A 7 -12.44 -6.84 -17.84
CA ASP A 7 -12.82 -5.92 -18.92
C ASP A 7 -13.05 -4.50 -18.39
N GLU A 8 -13.59 -4.38 -17.17
CA GLU A 8 -13.65 -3.10 -16.46
C GLU A 8 -12.24 -2.58 -16.19
N LEU A 9 -11.32 -3.40 -15.68
CA LEU A 9 -9.97 -2.97 -15.38
C LEU A 9 -9.21 -2.49 -16.63
N LEU A 10 -9.41 -3.14 -17.77
CA LEU A 10 -8.80 -2.74 -19.05
C LEU A 10 -9.36 -1.43 -19.62
N SER A 11 -10.57 -1.03 -19.20
CA SER A 11 -11.22 0.22 -19.62
C SER A 11 -11.18 1.31 -18.54
N THR A 12 -10.67 0.99 -17.34
CA THR A 12 -10.57 1.90 -16.21
C THR A 12 -9.28 2.70 -16.29
N PRO A 13 -9.32 4.04 -16.29
CA PRO A 13 -8.12 4.85 -16.26
C PRO A 13 -7.39 4.68 -14.92
N LEU A 14 -6.05 4.75 -14.94
CA LEU A 14 -5.25 4.67 -13.71
C LEU A 14 -5.63 5.73 -12.68
N SER A 15 -6.12 6.90 -13.10
CA SER A 15 -6.61 7.95 -12.21
C SER A 15 -7.83 7.54 -11.37
N ALA A 16 -8.63 6.56 -11.81
CA ALA A 16 -9.72 6.03 -10.99
C ALA A 16 -9.22 5.06 -9.92
N ILE A 17 -8.09 4.39 -10.17
CA ILE A 17 -7.46 3.45 -9.22
C ILE A 17 -6.49 4.18 -8.29
N HIS A 18 -5.83 5.25 -8.75
CA HIS A 18 -4.87 6.05 -7.99
C HIS A 18 -5.24 7.53 -8.00
N PRO A 19 -6.42 7.93 -7.49
CA PRO A 19 -6.91 9.31 -7.59
C PRO A 19 -6.04 10.33 -6.84
N HIS A 20 -5.35 9.92 -5.78
CA HIS A 20 -4.50 10.80 -4.96
C HIS A 20 -3.01 10.66 -5.27
N ASP A 21 -2.62 9.58 -5.95
CA ASP A 21 -1.22 9.19 -6.10
C ASP A 21 -0.78 9.18 -7.57
N LEU A 22 -1.57 9.74 -8.48
CA LEU A 22 -1.27 9.72 -9.92
C LEU A 22 0.12 10.31 -10.26
N PRO A 23 0.54 11.47 -9.69
CA PRO A 23 1.89 12.00 -9.95
C PRO A 23 3.00 11.07 -9.44
N ALA A 24 2.79 10.44 -8.28
CA ALA A 24 3.76 9.49 -7.70
C ALA A 24 3.85 8.20 -8.54
N LEU A 25 2.71 7.71 -9.04
CA LEU A 25 2.63 6.57 -9.94
C LEU A 25 3.36 6.84 -11.26
N GLU A 26 3.18 8.04 -11.85
CA GLU A 26 3.88 8.44 -13.07
C GLU A 26 5.39 8.52 -12.85
N ALA A 27 5.85 9.12 -11.75
CA ALA A 27 7.25 9.16 -11.38
C ALA A 27 7.84 7.75 -11.18
N PHE A 28 7.10 6.88 -10.49
CA PHE A 28 7.48 5.49 -10.30
C PHE A 28 7.61 4.75 -11.65
N ALA A 29 6.59 4.86 -12.52
CA ALA A 29 6.62 4.24 -13.84
C ALA A 29 7.78 4.74 -14.70
N ALA A 30 8.07 6.05 -14.68
CA ALA A 30 9.22 6.62 -15.37
C ALA A 30 10.55 6.05 -14.84
N SER A 31 10.70 5.92 -13.52
CA SER A 31 11.89 5.31 -12.92
C SER A 31 12.05 3.84 -13.33
N VAL A 32 10.96 3.07 -13.43
CA VAL A 32 10.98 1.67 -13.83
C VAL A 32 11.43 1.53 -15.29
N PHE A 33 10.95 2.40 -16.19
CA PHE A 33 11.42 2.42 -17.57
C PHE A 33 12.90 2.80 -17.69
N GLN A 34 13.39 3.71 -16.84
CA GLN A 34 14.78 4.15 -16.86
C GLN A 34 15.74 3.11 -16.27
N LEU A 35 15.36 2.48 -15.16
CA LEU A 35 16.24 1.59 -14.37
C LEU A 35 16.01 0.10 -14.66
N GLY A 36 14.97 -0.24 -15.41
CA GLY A 36 14.57 -1.61 -15.74
C GLY A 36 13.66 -2.27 -14.70
N SER A 37 13.71 -1.84 -13.43
CA SER A 37 12.82 -2.33 -12.37
C SER A 37 12.67 -1.31 -11.25
N GLY A 38 11.68 -1.51 -10.38
CA GLY A 38 11.44 -0.64 -9.23
C GLY A 38 10.53 -1.28 -8.19
N TRP A 39 10.56 -0.71 -6.99
CA TRP A 39 9.71 -1.10 -5.87
C TRP A 39 9.20 0.16 -5.13
N THR A 40 7.96 0.15 -4.66
CA THR A 40 7.39 1.22 -3.81
C THR A 40 6.29 0.66 -2.89
N ASN A 41 6.11 1.27 -1.72
CA ASN A 41 4.98 1.03 -0.82
C ASN A 41 4.21 2.31 -0.47
N GLU A 42 4.40 3.37 -1.26
CA GLU A 42 3.85 4.70 -1.02
C GLU A 42 2.54 4.94 -1.79
N LEU A 43 2.09 3.98 -2.59
CA LEU A 43 0.92 4.10 -3.44
C LEU A 43 -0.30 3.45 -2.80
N THR A 44 -1.45 4.10 -2.94
CA THR A 44 -2.75 3.61 -2.54
C THR A 44 -3.59 3.32 -3.77
N CYS A 45 -4.28 2.18 -3.77
CA CYS A 45 -5.31 1.87 -4.75
C CYS A 45 -6.70 2.16 -4.17
N VAL A 46 -7.61 2.63 -5.02
CA VAL A 46 -9.04 2.75 -4.72
C VAL A 46 -9.79 1.65 -5.44
N THR A 47 -10.57 0.87 -4.69
CA THR A 47 -11.38 -0.22 -5.22
C THR A 47 -12.61 0.31 -5.97
N LYS A 48 -13.29 -0.57 -6.71
CA LYS A 48 -14.58 -0.28 -7.34
C LYS A 48 -15.63 0.25 -6.35
N THR A 49 -15.55 -0.14 -5.08
CA THR A 49 -16.47 0.29 -4.01
C THR A 49 -15.99 1.56 -3.30
N GLY A 50 -14.86 2.16 -3.72
CA GLY A 50 -14.29 3.37 -3.12
C GLY A 50 -13.39 3.11 -1.90
N SER A 51 -13.08 1.85 -1.58
CA SER A 51 -12.20 1.54 -0.45
C SER A 51 -10.74 1.85 -0.81
N HIS A 52 -10.00 2.45 0.11
CA HIS A 52 -8.59 2.73 -0.05
C HIS A 52 -7.76 1.56 0.47
N ILE A 53 -6.85 1.07 -0.37
CA ILE A 53 -5.98 -0.05 -0.06
C ILE A 53 -4.53 0.44 -0.16
N PRO A 54 -3.76 0.47 0.94
CA PRO A 54 -2.33 0.71 0.87
C PRO A 54 -1.65 -0.43 0.12
N THR A 55 -0.74 -0.12 -0.79
CA THR A 55 -0.14 -1.13 -1.67
C THR A 55 1.37 -1.12 -1.65
N GLU A 56 1.93 -2.32 -1.77
CA GLU A 56 3.32 -2.57 -2.14
C GLU A 56 3.35 -2.98 -3.62
N ILE A 57 4.13 -2.28 -4.43
CA ILE A 57 4.23 -2.52 -5.87
C ILE A 57 5.68 -2.84 -6.23
N SER A 58 5.89 -4.01 -6.82
CA SER A 58 7.14 -4.38 -7.51
C SER A 58 6.90 -4.36 -9.01
N ALA A 59 7.75 -3.68 -9.77
CA ALA A 59 7.55 -3.51 -11.20
C ALA A 59 8.83 -3.74 -12.00
N SER A 60 8.67 -4.17 -13.25
CA SER A 60 9.78 -4.33 -14.20
C SER A 60 9.37 -3.88 -15.59
N ALA A 61 10.28 -3.20 -16.26
CA ALA A 61 10.12 -2.84 -17.67
C ALA A 61 10.38 -4.08 -18.53
N ILE A 62 9.51 -4.33 -19.49
CA ILE A 62 9.59 -5.44 -20.43
C ILE A 62 9.28 -4.95 -21.85
N ASP A 63 9.79 -5.67 -22.84
CA ASP A 63 9.38 -5.48 -24.23
C ASP A 63 8.41 -6.59 -24.65
N ILE A 64 7.27 -6.19 -25.21
CA ILE A 64 6.32 -7.11 -25.82
C ILE A 64 6.18 -6.73 -27.28
N SER A 65 6.83 -7.49 -28.16
CA SER A 65 6.77 -7.30 -29.62
C SER A 65 7.18 -5.89 -30.07
N GLY A 66 8.24 -5.34 -29.47
CA GLY A 66 8.75 -4.00 -29.76
C GLY A 66 8.00 -2.88 -29.04
N LYS A 67 7.05 -3.20 -28.15
CA LYS A 67 6.31 -2.23 -27.36
C LYS A 67 6.81 -2.23 -25.90
N PRO A 68 7.35 -1.10 -25.40
CA PRO A 68 7.76 -0.99 -24.01
C PRO A 68 6.53 -1.05 -23.09
N CYS A 69 6.59 -1.93 -22.11
CA CYS A 69 5.52 -2.21 -21.15
C CYS A 69 6.09 -2.31 -19.74
N ILE A 70 5.24 -2.17 -18.73
CA ILE A 70 5.56 -2.49 -17.33
C ILE A 70 4.72 -3.68 -16.92
N VAL A 71 5.37 -4.68 -16.33
CA VAL A 71 4.69 -5.69 -15.51
C VAL A 71 4.81 -5.28 -14.04
N ALA A 72 3.68 -5.23 -13.34
CA ALA A 72 3.63 -4.85 -11.93
C ALA A 72 2.94 -5.95 -11.12
N LEU A 73 3.53 -6.28 -9.97
CA LEU A 73 2.92 -7.08 -8.92
C LEU A 73 2.49 -6.13 -7.80
N ILE A 74 1.21 -6.14 -7.47
CA ILE A 74 0.60 -5.27 -6.47
C ILE A 74 0.15 -6.14 -5.30
N ARG A 75 0.61 -5.82 -4.10
CA ARG A 75 0.26 -6.50 -2.86
C ARG A 75 -0.51 -5.54 -1.95
N ASP A 76 -1.63 -6.02 -1.43
CA ASP A 76 -2.42 -5.35 -0.40
C ASP A 76 -1.68 -5.40 0.95
N LEU A 77 -1.47 -4.24 1.57
CA LEU A 77 -0.80 -4.12 2.87
C LEU A 77 -1.77 -3.97 4.06
N THR A 78 -3.09 -4.00 3.83
CA THR A 78 -4.12 -3.70 4.86
C THR A 78 -3.97 -4.59 6.09
N GLU A 79 -3.89 -5.91 5.90
CA GLU A 79 -3.78 -6.86 7.02
C GLU A 79 -2.49 -6.65 7.82
N ARG A 80 -1.37 -6.44 7.13
CA ARG A 80 -0.07 -6.21 7.75
C ARG A 80 -0.06 -4.93 8.58
N ILE A 81 -0.61 -3.85 8.04
CA ILE A 81 -0.70 -2.56 8.74
C ILE A 81 -1.62 -2.71 9.96
N ASN A 82 -2.78 -3.34 9.82
CA ASN A 82 -3.70 -3.56 10.94
C ASN A 82 -3.06 -4.39 12.06
N ALA A 83 -2.30 -5.44 11.72
CA ALA A 83 -1.57 -6.23 12.69
C ALA A 83 -0.51 -5.41 13.44
N ASP A 84 0.29 -4.62 12.71
CA ASP A 84 1.31 -3.74 13.30
C ASP A 84 0.68 -2.68 14.22
N HIS A 85 -0.47 -2.13 13.85
CA HIS A 85 -1.21 -1.19 14.69
C HIS A 85 -1.74 -1.84 15.96
N ALA A 86 -2.37 -3.01 15.87
CA ALA A 86 -2.89 -3.73 17.03
C ALA A 86 -1.76 -4.10 18.02
N MET A 87 -0.60 -4.54 17.51
CA MET A 87 0.57 -4.83 18.34
C MET A 87 1.09 -3.58 19.08
N ARG A 88 1.15 -2.43 18.39
CA ARG A 88 1.57 -1.17 19.02
C ARG A 88 0.59 -0.69 20.08
N GLU A 89 -0.71 -0.79 19.82
CA GLU A 89 -1.75 -0.42 20.79
C GLU A 89 -1.68 -1.28 22.05
N LEU A 90 -1.47 -2.59 21.89
CA LEU A 90 -1.32 -3.50 23.03
C LEU A 90 -0.09 -3.14 23.87
N ALA A 91 1.06 -2.89 23.25
CA ALA A 91 2.28 -2.51 23.96
C ALA A 91 2.11 -1.19 24.74
N VAL A 92 1.43 -0.20 24.16
CA VAL A 92 1.12 1.07 24.83
C VAL A 92 0.18 0.85 26.03
N LEU A 93 -0.83 -0.03 25.89
CA LEU A 93 -1.76 -0.34 26.97
C LEU A 93 -1.08 -1.06 28.14
N GLU A 94 -0.22 -2.03 27.85
CA GLU A 94 0.56 -2.76 28.86
C GLU A 94 1.47 -1.82 29.66
N GLU A 95 2.18 -0.91 28.98
CA GLU A 95 3.04 0.07 29.62
C GLU A 95 2.24 1.01 30.54
N ARG A 96 1.08 1.50 30.07
CA ARG A 96 0.19 2.34 30.89
C ARG A 96 -0.31 1.59 32.14
N ASN A 97 -0.66 0.32 32.00
CA ASN A 97 -1.10 -0.50 33.12
C ASN A 97 0.02 -0.78 34.12
N ARG A 98 1.27 -0.97 33.67
CA ARG A 98 2.43 -1.13 34.55
C ARG A 98 2.66 0.12 35.39
N LEU A 99 2.71 1.29 34.76
CA LEU A 99 2.90 2.57 35.45
C LEU A 99 1.78 2.86 36.47
N ALA A 100 0.53 2.54 36.12
CA ALA A 100 -0.60 2.72 37.03
C ALA A 100 -0.49 1.85 38.30
N ARG A 101 0.04 0.62 38.19
CA ARG A 101 0.30 -0.26 39.34
C ARG A 101 1.43 0.26 40.21
N GLU A 102 2.55 0.68 39.61
CA GLU A 102 3.71 1.23 40.33
C GLU A 102 3.35 2.51 41.11
N LEU A 103 2.51 3.37 40.53
CA LEU A 103 1.96 4.56 41.20
C LEU A 103 1.03 4.20 42.37
N HIS A 104 0.21 3.16 42.21
CA HIS A 104 -0.68 2.70 43.29
C HIS A 104 0.11 2.14 44.47
N ASP A 105 1.16 1.36 44.20
CA ASP A 105 1.99 0.71 45.22
C ASP A 105 2.94 1.69 45.94
N SER A 106 3.21 2.88 45.37
CA SER A 106 4.05 3.92 46.01
C SER A 106 3.27 4.91 46.88
N ILE A 107 1.93 4.85 46.90
CA ILE A 107 1.06 5.80 47.64
C ILE A 107 0.48 5.17 48.92
N VAL A 108 0.69 3.86 49.15
CA VAL A 108 0.34 3.15 50.40
C VAL A 108 1.58 3.00 51.28
#